data_AF-A0A1D6FZH8-F1
#
_entry.id   AF-A0A1D6FZH8-F1
#
_cell.length_a   1.000
_cell.length_b   1.000
_cell.length_c   1.000
_cell.angle_alpha   90.00
_cell.angle_beta   90.00
_cell.angle_gamma   90.00
#
_symmetry.space_group_name_H-M   'P 1'
#
loop_
_entity.id
_entity.type
_entity.pdbx_description
1 polymer ?
#
loop_
_entity_poly.entity_id
_entity_poly.type
_entity_poly.pdbx_seq_one_letter_code
_entity_poly.pdbx_strand_id
1 'polypeptide(L)'
;MALEFVKQLGEALHSVNSKSSSHHLELIYVIPAPRMQKLNNQDFGPKDLMHLADTVDGFSLMTYDFSGPQNPGPSAPLKWIHHSLAALLSAKGSSHSNSHSRMIFLGINFYGNDFLLSGGSGGGAITGRDFVHLLEKYKPSLQWDGKSLEHFFIYSDEGVKHAVFYPTLMSLSVRLDEARNWGTGLSIWEIGQGLDYFFDIL
;
A
#
# COMPACT_ATOMS: atom_id res chain seq x y z
N MET A 1 -14.22 10.96 -18.66
CA MET A 1 -13.15 11.01 -19.67
C MET A 1 -11.98 10.10 -19.29
N ALA A 2 -11.39 10.23 -18.09
CA ALA A 2 -10.29 9.35 -17.67
C ALA A 2 -10.69 7.87 -17.47
N LEU A 3 -11.78 7.59 -16.74
CA LEU A 3 -12.22 6.20 -16.54
C LEU A 3 -12.70 5.53 -17.84
N GLU A 4 -13.32 6.30 -18.73
CA GLU A 4 -13.72 5.81 -20.07
C GLU A 4 -12.50 5.37 -20.89
N PHE A 5 -11.40 6.12 -20.81
CA PHE A 5 -10.14 5.70 -21.44
C PHE A 5 -9.61 4.39 -20.85
N VAL A 6 -9.61 4.25 -19.52
CA VAL A 6 -9.16 3.00 -18.85
C VAL A 6 -10.02 1.82 -19.30
N LYS A 7 -11.33 2.02 -19.39
CA LYS A 7 -12.27 1.01 -19.87
C LYS A 7 -11.96 0.57 -21.31
N GLN A 8 -11.85 1.53 -22.23
CA GLN A 8 -11.55 1.26 -23.64
C GLN A 8 -10.16 0.61 -23.82
N LEU A 9 -9.19 0.98 -22.99
CA LEU A 9 -7.87 0.35 -22.98
C LEU A 9 -7.96 -1.11 -22.53
N GLY A 10 -8.73 -1.40 -21.47
CA GLY A 10 -9.01 -2.76 -21.01
C GLY A 10 -9.63 -3.63 -22.10
N GLU A 11 -10.71 -3.14 -22.72
CA GLU A 11 -11.37 -3.82 -23.85
C GLU A 11 -10.40 -4.07 -25.02
N ALA A 12 -9.56 -3.07 -25.35
CA ALA A 12 -8.58 -3.19 -26.41
C ALA A 12 -7.52 -4.26 -26.09
N LEU A 13 -6.96 -4.26 -24.88
CA LEU A 13 -5.98 -5.27 -24.42
C LEU A 13 -6.59 -6.68 -24.39
N HIS A 14 -7.86 -6.78 -23.98
CA HIS A 14 -8.60 -8.05 -23.97
C HIS A 14 -8.85 -8.62 -25.37
N SER A 15 -9.00 -7.74 -26.37
CA SER A 15 -9.25 -8.12 -27.77
C SER A 15 -8.00 -8.60 -28.53
N VAL A 16 -6.80 -8.46 -27.94
CA VAL A 16 -5.54 -8.85 -28.60
C VAL A 16 -5.45 -10.37 -28.72
N ASN A 17 -5.80 -10.91 -29.89
CA ASN A 17 -5.61 -12.32 -30.22
C ASN A 17 -4.12 -12.63 -30.47
N SER A 18 -3.45 -13.21 -29.47
CA SER A 18 -2.12 -13.79 -29.66
C SER A 18 -2.24 -15.10 -30.45
N LYS A 19 -1.52 -15.21 -31.58
CA LYS A 19 -1.40 -16.46 -32.36
C LYS A 19 -0.72 -17.59 -31.56
N SER A 20 -0.21 -17.33 -30.36
CA SER A 20 0.58 -18.26 -29.56
C SER A 20 -0.05 -18.65 -28.21
N SER A 21 -1.15 -18.02 -27.78
CA SER A 21 -1.74 -18.28 -26.47
C SER A 21 -3.23 -17.93 -26.44
N SER A 22 -4.04 -18.80 -25.83
CA SER A 22 -5.48 -18.60 -25.58
C SER A 22 -5.77 -17.59 -24.46
N HIS A 23 -4.88 -16.64 -24.21
CA HIS A 23 -4.93 -15.71 -23.09
C HIS A 23 -4.89 -14.27 -23.60
N HIS A 24 -5.74 -13.43 -23.03
CA HIS A 24 -5.76 -12.00 -23.25
C HIS A 24 -4.62 -11.28 -22.50
N LEU A 25 -4.31 -10.04 -22.88
CA LEU A 25 -3.40 -9.19 -22.11
C LEU A 25 -4.15 -8.63 -20.90
N GLU A 26 -3.54 -8.68 -19.72
CA GLU A 26 -4.15 -8.18 -18.48
C GLU A 26 -3.89 -6.67 -18.27
N LEU A 27 -4.86 -5.99 -17.66
CA LEU A 27 -4.77 -4.60 -17.24
C LEU A 27 -4.96 -4.47 -15.72
N ILE A 28 -3.88 -4.11 -15.02
CA ILE A 28 -3.93 -3.74 -13.60
C ILE A 28 -3.90 -2.22 -13.46
N TYR A 29 -4.92 -1.64 -12.84
CA TYR A 29 -5.04 -0.19 -12.67
C TYR A 29 -4.59 0.26 -11.28
N VAL A 30 -3.66 1.21 -11.20
CA VAL A 30 -3.21 1.76 -9.92
C VAL A 30 -4.23 2.76 -9.41
N ILE A 31 -4.67 2.60 -8.16
CA ILE A 31 -5.64 3.49 -7.51
C ILE A 31 -5.11 4.01 -6.17
N PRO A 32 -5.35 5.30 -5.85
CA PRO A 32 -4.95 5.85 -4.57
C PRO A 32 -5.85 5.32 -3.44
N ALA A 33 -5.28 5.13 -2.25
CA ALA A 33 -6.10 4.94 -1.06
C ALA A 33 -6.80 6.26 -0.67
N PRO A 34 -8.05 6.21 -0.15
CA PRO A 34 -8.77 7.39 0.31
C PRO A 34 -7.98 8.11 1.42
N ARG A 35 -7.76 9.42 1.24
CA ARG A 35 -7.05 10.24 2.25
C ARG A 35 -7.93 10.60 3.45
N MET A 36 -9.24 10.66 3.25
CA MET A 36 -10.23 11.03 4.25
C MET A 36 -11.16 9.86 4.53
N GLN A 37 -11.71 9.78 5.75
CA GLN A 37 -12.72 8.76 6.10
C GLN A 37 -13.97 8.84 5.23
N LYS A 38 -14.30 10.03 4.72
CA LYS A 38 -15.37 10.22 3.73
C LYS A 38 -14.75 10.46 2.37
N LEU A 39 -15.13 9.62 1.41
CA LEU A 39 -14.80 9.82 0.00
C LEU A 39 -15.41 11.15 -0.47
N ASN A 40 -14.60 11.94 -1.17
CA ASN A 40 -15.07 13.08 -1.93
C ASN A 40 -15.31 12.67 -3.40
N ASN A 41 -15.92 13.55 -4.19
CA ASN A 41 -16.27 13.24 -5.59
C ASN A 41 -15.07 13.09 -6.54
N GLN A 42 -13.85 13.42 -6.09
CA GLN A 42 -12.60 13.27 -6.84
C GLN A 42 -11.84 11.99 -6.45
N ASP A 43 -12.21 11.35 -5.34
CA ASP A 43 -11.60 10.10 -4.92
C ASP A 43 -12.14 8.94 -5.75
N PHE A 44 -11.26 7.98 -6.07
CA PHE A 44 -11.69 6.72 -6.65
C PHE A 44 -12.57 5.96 -5.65
N GLY A 45 -13.82 5.74 -6.01
CA GLY A 45 -14.83 5.19 -5.12
C GLY A 45 -15.48 3.90 -5.63
N PRO A 46 -16.46 3.35 -4.87
CA PRO A 46 -17.17 2.13 -5.24
C PRO A 46 -17.82 2.20 -6.64
N LYS A 47 -18.31 3.38 -7.05
CA LYS A 47 -18.91 3.56 -8.37
C LYS A 47 -17.89 3.41 -9.49
N ASP A 48 -16.68 3.93 -9.29
CA ASP A 48 -15.60 3.86 -10.27
C ASP A 48 -15.06 2.44 -10.38
N LEU A 49 -14.91 1.75 -9.23
CA LEU A 49 -14.59 0.33 -9.18
C LEU A 49 -15.61 -0.48 -9.99
N MET A 50 -16.90 -0.33 -9.71
CA MET A 50 -17.95 -1.06 -10.43
C MET A 50 -18.00 -0.71 -11.93
N HIS A 51 -17.64 0.52 -12.30
CA HIS A 51 -17.61 0.95 -13.70
C HIS A 51 -16.48 0.28 -14.50
N LEU A 52 -15.37 -0.05 -13.83
CA LEU A 52 -14.18 -0.65 -14.45
C LEU A 52 -14.09 -2.18 -14.26
N ALA A 53 -14.83 -2.76 -13.32
CA ALA A 53 -14.65 -4.14 -12.86
C ALA A 53 -14.77 -5.20 -13.97
N ASP A 54 -15.51 -4.93 -15.04
CA ASP A 54 -15.68 -5.86 -16.16
C ASP A 54 -14.56 -5.75 -17.22
N THR A 55 -13.70 -4.74 -17.13
CA THR A 55 -12.71 -4.41 -18.18
C THR A 55 -11.28 -4.34 -17.68
N VAL A 56 -11.05 -4.40 -16.36
CA VAL A 56 -9.72 -4.49 -15.75
C VAL A 56 -9.57 -5.80 -15.01
N ASP A 57 -8.35 -6.32 -14.92
CA ASP A 57 -8.07 -7.61 -14.27
C ASP A 57 -7.72 -7.44 -12.78
N GLY A 58 -7.42 -6.21 -12.36
CA GLY A 58 -7.23 -5.88 -10.95
C GLY A 58 -6.88 -4.42 -10.70
N PHE A 59 -6.78 -4.08 -9.42
CA PHE A 59 -6.49 -2.75 -8.91
C PHE A 59 -5.34 -2.82 -7.93
N SER A 60 -4.23 -2.15 -8.23
CA SER A 60 -3.15 -1.95 -7.25
C SER A 60 -3.51 -0.80 -6.34
N LEU A 61 -3.94 -1.09 -5.12
CA LEU A 61 -4.37 -0.09 -4.15
C LEU A 61 -3.17 0.42 -3.35
N MET A 62 -2.85 1.70 -3.49
CA MET A 62 -1.72 2.34 -2.82
C MET A 62 -2.01 2.63 -1.33
N THR A 63 -2.07 1.59 -0.51
CA THR A 63 -2.25 1.66 0.96
C THR A 63 -0.94 1.86 1.73
N TYR A 64 -0.12 2.78 1.24
CA TYR A 64 1.13 3.23 1.86
C TYR A 64 1.32 4.74 1.60
N ASP A 65 2.40 5.33 2.11
CA ASP A 65 2.64 6.79 2.12
C ASP A 65 1.56 7.59 2.86
N PHE A 66 1.06 7.06 3.98
CA PHE A 66 0.13 7.78 4.85
C PHE A 66 0.77 9.04 5.46
N SER A 67 2.01 8.89 5.92
CA SER A 67 2.83 9.99 6.46
C SER A 67 3.91 10.41 5.47
N GLY A 68 4.35 11.66 5.59
CA GLY A 68 5.43 12.21 4.77
C GLY A 68 6.25 13.24 5.55
N PRO A 69 7.28 13.86 4.93
CA PRO A 69 8.24 14.71 5.63
C PRO A 69 7.63 15.91 6.39
N GLN A 70 6.45 16.38 5.98
CA GLN A 70 5.74 17.47 6.66
C GLN A 70 4.92 17.00 7.87
N ASN A 71 4.61 15.70 7.95
CA ASN A 71 3.89 15.08 9.05
C ASN A 71 4.48 13.66 9.31
N PRO A 72 5.67 13.59 9.91
CA PRO A 72 6.35 12.32 10.19
C PRO A 72 5.47 11.33 10.95
N GLY A 73 5.52 10.07 10.56
CA GLY A 73 4.67 9.06 11.16
C GLY A 73 4.69 7.71 10.42
N PRO A 74 3.79 6.80 10.81
CA PRO A 74 3.68 5.46 10.22
C PRO A 74 3.41 5.48 8.72
N SER A 75 3.97 4.51 8.00
CA SER A 75 3.85 4.45 6.54
C SER A 75 2.45 4.02 6.09
N ALA A 76 1.81 3.11 6.82
CA ALA A 76 0.58 2.46 6.40
C ALA A 76 -0.30 1.99 7.59
N PRO A 77 -0.83 2.88 8.44
CA PRO A 77 -1.58 2.47 9.64
C PRO A 77 -2.70 1.47 9.34
N LEU A 78 -2.76 0.34 10.06
CA LEU A 78 -3.71 -0.74 9.74
C LEU A 78 -5.17 -0.27 9.79
N LYS A 79 -5.52 0.62 10.74
CA LYS A 79 -6.86 1.21 10.79
C LYS A 79 -7.20 2.00 9.53
N TRP A 80 -6.25 2.71 8.95
CA TRP A 80 -6.48 3.44 7.71
C TRP A 80 -6.69 2.47 6.54
N ILE A 81 -5.85 1.44 6.42
CA ILE A 81 -6.01 0.35 5.45
C ILE A 81 -7.43 -0.25 5.51
N HIS A 82 -7.87 -0.63 6.72
CA HIS A 82 -9.19 -1.19 6.95
C HIS A 82 -10.30 -0.26 6.44
N HIS A 83 -10.22 1.04 6.77
CA HIS A 83 -11.20 2.01 6.29
C HIS A 83 -11.15 2.20 4.77
N SER A 84 -9.96 2.17 4.16
CA SER A 84 -9.80 2.26 2.70
C SER A 84 -10.51 1.11 1.99
N LEU A 85 -10.30 -0.12 2.46
CA LEU A 85 -10.98 -1.31 1.93
C LEU A 85 -12.48 -1.24 2.17
N ALA A 86 -12.91 -0.92 3.38
CA ALA A 86 -14.33 -0.79 3.72
C ALA A 86 -15.03 0.27 2.88
N ALA A 87 -14.42 1.45 2.69
CA ALA A 87 -14.98 2.52 1.89
C ALA A 87 -15.11 2.10 0.42
N LEU A 88 -14.07 1.49 -0.16
CA LEU A 88 -14.03 1.08 -1.56
C LEU A 88 -14.99 -0.08 -1.87
N LEU A 89 -15.12 -1.03 -0.94
CA LEU A 89 -15.95 -2.23 -1.08
C LEU A 89 -17.37 -2.07 -0.50
N SER A 90 -17.74 -0.87 -0.01
CA SER A 90 -19.05 -0.58 0.60
C SER A 90 -20.26 -0.56 -0.36
N ALA A 91 -20.10 -0.95 -1.63
CA ALA A 91 -21.17 -0.89 -2.62
C ALA A 91 -22.40 -1.70 -2.16
N LYS A 92 -23.49 -0.98 -1.83
CA LYS A 92 -24.78 -1.56 -1.43
C LYS A 92 -25.36 -2.39 -2.58
N GLY A 93 -25.46 -3.71 -2.40
CA GLY A 93 -26.26 -4.58 -3.27
C GLY A 93 -25.68 -5.98 -3.51
N SER A 94 -24.38 -6.18 -3.32
CA SER A 94 -23.77 -7.50 -3.36
C SER A 94 -23.51 -7.97 -1.93
N SER A 95 -24.21 -9.03 -1.51
CA SER A 95 -23.65 -9.91 -0.46
C SER A 95 -22.24 -10.25 -0.91
N HIS A 96 -21.20 -9.82 -0.19
CA HIS A 96 -19.81 -10.26 -0.31
C HIS A 96 -19.52 -10.96 -1.64
N SER A 97 -19.59 -10.25 -2.77
CA SER A 97 -19.22 -10.89 -4.03
C SER A 97 -17.71 -10.97 -3.94
N ASN A 98 -17.21 -12.11 -3.43
CA ASN A 98 -15.80 -12.46 -3.32
C ASN A 98 -15.02 -12.17 -4.63
N SER A 99 -15.71 -11.99 -5.75
CA SER A 99 -15.17 -11.50 -7.02
C SER A 99 -14.45 -10.16 -6.89
N HIS A 100 -15.06 -9.10 -6.34
CA HIS A 100 -14.46 -7.76 -6.36
C HIS A 100 -13.31 -7.62 -5.37
N SER A 101 -13.38 -8.26 -4.19
CA SER A 101 -12.25 -8.26 -3.25
C SER A 101 -10.98 -8.84 -3.88
N ARG A 102 -11.11 -9.93 -4.66
CA ARG A 102 -9.97 -10.57 -5.34
C ARG A 102 -9.32 -9.70 -6.40
N MET A 103 -10.07 -8.73 -6.95
CA MET A 103 -9.53 -7.75 -7.89
C MET A 103 -8.72 -6.67 -7.17
N ILE A 104 -8.85 -6.50 -5.85
CA ILE A 104 -8.04 -5.54 -5.11
C ILE A 104 -6.73 -6.19 -4.70
N PHE A 105 -5.63 -5.52 -4.98
CA PHE A 105 -4.30 -5.86 -4.49
C PHE A 105 -3.91 -4.86 -3.41
N LEU A 106 -3.89 -5.31 -2.17
CA LEU A 106 -3.54 -4.48 -1.02
C LEU A 106 -2.05 -4.10 -1.11
N GLY A 107 -1.77 -2.81 -1.18
CA GLY A 107 -0.42 -2.26 -1.27
C GLY A 107 0.37 -2.44 0.03
N ILE A 108 1.57 -3.00 -0.09
CA ILE A 108 2.55 -3.21 0.98
C ILE A 108 3.86 -2.50 0.60
N ASN A 109 4.32 -1.57 1.45
CA ASN A 109 5.63 -0.96 1.29
C ASN A 109 6.73 -1.86 1.85
N PHE A 110 7.79 -2.06 1.07
CA PHE A 110 9.04 -2.73 1.47
C PHE A 110 10.16 -1.73 1.80
N TYR A 111 9.97 -0.46 1.47
CA TYR A 111 10.77 0.64 2.01
C TYR A 111 10.21 1.14 3.34
N GLY A 112 11.03 1.90 4.06
CA GLY A 112 10.61 2.73 5.20
C GLY A 112 10.91 4.19 4.96
N ASN A 113 10.75 5.02 5.98
CA ASN A 113 11.12 6.43 5.94
C ASN A 113 11.98 6.77 7.16
N ASP A 114 12.98 7.61 6.95
CA ASP A 114 13.74 8.31 7.99
C ASP A 114 13.38 9.79 7.95
N PHE A 115 12.69 10.29 8.98
CA PHE A 115 12.19 11.66 9.04
C PHE A 115 12.96 12.53 10.04
N LEU A 116 13.20 13.79 9.65
CA LEU A 116 13.71 14.80 10.58
C LEU A 116 12.60 15.29 11.53
N LEU A 117 12.85 15.23 12.84
CA LEU A 117 11.91 15.70 13.86
C LEU A 117 12.07 17.19 14.22
N SER A 118 13.16 17.84 13.81
CA SER A 118 13.44 19.25 14.09
C SER A 118 13.66 20.02 12.79
N GLY A 119 12.86 21.07 12.55
CA GLY A 119 13.23 22.15 11.63
C GLY A 119 12.64 22.17 10.21
N GLY A 120 11.66 21.33 9.87
CA GLY A 120 10.91 21.45 8.59
C GLY A 120 10.71 20.14 7.82
N SER A 121 10.38 20.25 6.54
CA SER A 121 10.15 19.14 5.61
C SER A 121 11.48 18.48 5.22
N GLY A 122 11.86 17.40 5.90
CA GLY A 122 13.06 16.65 5.55
C GLY A 122 13.02 15.20 6.00
N GLY A 123 13.96 14.43 5.47
CA GLY A 123 13.88 12.97 5.51
C GLY A 123 13.25 12.38 4.26
N GLY A 124 13.32 11.07 4.11
CA GLY A 124 12.90 10.39 2.90
C GLY A 124 12.92 8.87 3.02
N ALA A 125 12.62 8.23 1.90
CA ALA A 125 12.56 6.78 1.81
C ALA A 125 13.93 6.14 2.09
N ILE A 126 13.91 5.05 2.84
CA ILE A 126 15.08 4.22 3.15
C ILE A 126 14.81 2.77 2.74
N THR A 127 15.85 2.09 2.28
CA THR A 127 15.82 0.65 1.94
C THR A 127 16.24 -0.22 3.13
N GLY A 128 16.13 -1.54 2.98
CA GLY A 128 16.57 -2.49 3.99
C GLY A 128 18.05 -2.36 4.35
N ARG A 129 18.91 -2.01 3.37
CA ARG A 129 20.33 -1.74 3.62
C ARG A 129 20.53 -0.53 4.52
N ASP A 130 19.80 0.54 4.25
CA ASP A 130 19.85 1.78 5.05
C ASP A 130 19.32 1.53 6.46
N PHE A 131 18.21 0.80 6.59
CA PHE A 131 17.63 0.42 7.87
C PHE A 131 18.62 -0.39 8.73
N VAL A 132 19.25 -1.42 8.16
CA VAL A 132 20.28 -2.22 8.87
C VAL A 132 21.46 -1.34 9.29
N HIS A 133 21.93 -0.46 8.42
CA HIS A 133 23.01 0.48 8.75
C HIS A 133 22.65 1.38 9.94
N LEU A 134 21.42 1.92 9.98
CA LEU A 134 20.96 2.75 11.10
C LEU A 134 20.88 1.96 12.41
N LEU A 135 20.42 0.71 12.37
CA LEU A 135 20.40 -0.18 13.54
C LEU A 135 21.81 -0.47 14.06
N GLU A 136 22.78 -0.73 13.19
CA GLU A 136 24.16 -0.99 13.56
C GLU A 136 24.86 0.25 14.14
N LYS A 137 24.66 1.42 13.50
CA LYS A 137 25.29 2.69 13.87
C LYS A 137 24.78 3.21 15.21
N TYR A 138 23.46 3.28 15.39
CA TYR A 138 22.85 3.95 16.56
C TYR A 138 22.38 2.99 17.64
N LYS A 139 22.27 1.69 17.36
CA LYS A 139 21.74 0.65 18.27
C LYS A 139 20.45 1.08 18.99
N PRO A 140 19.45 1.61 18.26
CA PRO A 140 18.23 2.10 18.88
C PRO A 140 17.36 0.93 19.35
N SER A 141 16.43 1.21 20.26
CA SER A 141 15.39 0.25 20.65
C SER A 141 14.17 0.41 19.75
N LEU A 142 13.77 -0.64 19.02
CA LEU A 142 12.55 -0.64 18.23
C LEU A 142 11.32 -0.57 19.15
N GLN A 143 10.44 0.38 18.89
CA GLN A 143 9.19 0.60 19.62
C GLN A 143 8.01 0.16 18.75
N TRP A 144 7.12 -0.66 19.33
CA TRP A 144 5.86 -1.03 18.68
C TRP A 144 4.78 0.01 18.98
N ASP A 145 4.22 0.63 17.95
CA ASP A 145 3.03 1.47 18.11
C ASP A 145 1.75 0.64 17.94
N GLY A 146 1.05 0.39 19.04
CA GLY A 146 -0.21 -0.35 19.05
C GLY A 146 -1.37 0.34 18.31
N LYS A 147 -1.23 1.61 17.89
CA LYS A 147 -2.28 2.32 17.12
C LYS A 147 -2.13 2.09 15.62
N SER A 148 -0.93 2.25 15.07
CA SER A 148 -0.64 2.02 13.65
C SER A 148 -0.31 0.57 13.33
N LEU A 149 0.12 -0.20 14.34
CA LEU A 149 0.67 -1.55 14.20
C LEU A 149 1.91 -1.55 13.29
N GLU A 150 2.82 -0.63 13.60
CA GLU A 150 4.14 -0.49 13.00
C GLU A 150 5.21 -0.33 14.07
N HIS A 151 6.42 -0.77 13.74
CA HIS A 151 7.59 -0.43 14.52
C HIS A 151 8.15 0.91 14.08
N PHE A 152 8.71 1.64 15.04
CA PHE A 152 9.53 2.81 14.78
C PHE A 152 10.70 2.87 15.75
N PHE A 153 11.69 3.68 15.45
CA PHE A 153 12.69 4.07 16.43
C PHE A 153 13.08 5.53 16.25
N ILE A 154 13.66 6.11 17.30
CA ILE A 154 14.19 7.47 17.30
C ILE A 154 15.69 7.39 17.56
N TYR A 155 16.46 8.17 16.82
CA TYR A 155 17.88 8.35 17.06
C TYR A 155 18.26 9.83 16.93
N SER A 156 19.47 10.17 17.37
CA SER A 156 20.04 11.50 17.19
C SER A 156 21.36 11.40 16.44
N ASP A 157 21.54 12.23 15.41
CA ASP A 157 22.80 12.41 14.69
C ASP A 157 23.20 13.87 14.75
N GLU A 158 24.39 14.16 15.26
CA GLU A 158 24.91 15.54 15.37
C GLU A 158 23.94 16.54 16.06
N GLY A 159 23.14 16.05 17.01
CA GLY A 159 22.14 16.85 17.74
C GLY A 159 20.78 16.98 17.04
N VAL A 160 20.63 16.46 15.82
CA VAL A 160 19.37 16.41 15.07
C VAL A 160 18.64 15.11 15.39
N LYS A 161 17.34 15.20 15.71
CA LYS A 161 16.52 14.02 16.02
C LYS A 161 15.84 13.49 14.77
N HIS A 162 15.85 12.16 14.63
CA HIS A 162 15.26 11.42 13.53
C HIS A 162 14.20 10.44 14.04
N ALA A 163 13.19 10.15 13.23
CA ALA A 163 12.23 9.08 13.45
C ALA A 163 12.17 8.16 12.24
N VAL A 164 12.44 6.88 12.45
CA VAL A 164 12.48 5.87 11.41
C VAL A 164 11.29 4.94 11.53
N PHE A 165 10.57 4.76 10.43
CA PHE A 165 9.49 3.79 10.28
C PHE A 165 9.87 2.84 9.15
N TYR A 166 10.08 1.56 9.44
CA TYR A 166 10.44 0.55 8.44
C TYR A 166 9.66 -0.74 8.72
N PRO A 167 9.21 -1.48 7.67
CA PRO A 167 8.49 -2.73 7.87
C PRO A 167 9.26 -3.73 8.72
N THR A 168 8.53 -4.54 9.46
CA THR A 168 9.06 -5.67 10.23
C THR A 168 8.19 -6.89 9.98
N LEU A 169 8.66 -8.09 10.28
CA LEU A 169 7.83 -9.30 10.14
C LEU A 169 6.48 -9.17 10.85
N MET A 170 6.45 -8.52 12.03
CA MET A 170 5.21 -8.30 12.77
C MET A 170 4.26 -7.34 12.04
N SER A 171 4.76 -6.20 11.54
CA SER A 171 3.93 -5.23 10.81
C SER A 171 3.44 -5.78 9.47
N LEU A 172 4.25 -6.60 8.80
CA LEU A 172 3.86 -7.29 7.58
C LEU A 172 2.79 -8.36 7.88
N SER A 173 3.01 -9.22 8.87
CA SER A 173 2.06 -10.27 9.26
C SER A 173 0.65 -9.74 9.50
N VAL A 174 0.51 -8.65 10.27
CA VAL A 174 -0.83 -8.08 10.55
C VAL A 174 -1.52 -7.52 9.30
N ARG A 175 -0.76 -7.07 8.29
CA ARG A 175 -1.31 -6.59 7.01
C ARG A 175 -1.67 -7.75 6.08
N LEU A 176 -0.88 -8.82 6.09
CA LEU A 176 -1.19 -10.05 5.39
C LEU A 176 -2.47 -10.68 5.93
N ASP A 177 -2.66 -10.68 7.25
CA ASP A 177 -3.90 -11.15 7.89
C ASP A 177 -5.09 -10.26 7.51
N GLU A 178 -4.91 -8.93 7.44
CA GLU A 178 -5.96 -8.03 6.95
C GLU A 178 -6.32 -8.33 5.48
N ALA A 179 -5.34 -8.52 4.59
CA ALA A 179 -5.59 -8.91 3.20
C ALA A 179 -6.37 -10.23 3.11
N ARG A 180 -5.99 -11.23 3.92
CA ARG A 180 -6.71 -12.53 4.01
C ARG A 180 -8.14 -12.34 4.51
N ASN A 181 -8.36 -11.52 5.53
CA ASN A 181 -9.69 -11.24 6.08
C ASN A 181 -10.62 -10.58 5.06
N TRP A 182 -10.08 -9.70 4.21
CA TRP A 182 -10.85 -9.05 3.15
C TRP A 182 -10.92 -9.85 1.84
N GLY A 183 -10.12 -10.92 1.71
CA GLY A 183 -10.04 -11.74 0.51
C GLY A 183 -9.38 -11.03 -0.68
N THR A 184 -8.42 -10.14 -0.41
CA THR A 184 -7.67 -9.38 -1.42
C THR A 184 -6.38 -10.09 -1.83
N GLY A 185 -5.83 -9.73 -3.00
CA GLY A 185 -4.43 -10.00 -3.32
C GLY A 185 -3.49 -8.99 -2.63
N LEU A 186 -2.22 -9.00 -3.03
CA LEU A 186 -1.18 -8.11 -2.54
C LEU A 186 -0.47 -7.43 -3.71
N SER A 187 -0.06 -6.17 -3.53
CA SER A 187 0.92 -5.50 -4.40
C SER A 187 2.07 -4.98 -3.55
N ILE A 188 3.31 -5.27 -3.93
CA ILE A 188 4.50 -4.92 -3.13
C ILE A 188 5.29 -3.82 -3.83
N TRP A 189 5.58 -2.74 -3.10
CA TRP A 189 6.43 -1.64 -3.56
C TRP A 189 7.69 -1.54 -2.70
N GLU A 190 8.88 -1.89 -3.18
CA GLU A 190 9.14 -2.77 -4.32
C GLU A 190 10.12 -3.90 -3.93
N ILE A 191 10.23 -4.89 -4.80
CA ILE A 191 11.23 -5.96 -4.68
C ILE A 191 12.62 -5.32 -4.79
N GLY A 192 13.43 -5.44 -3.74
CA GLY A 192 14.77 -4.85 -3.64
C GLY A 192 14.90 -3.76 -2.57
N GLN A 193 13.78 -3.27 -2.01
CA GLN A 193 13.79 -2.32 -0.89
C GLN A 193 13.62 -2.99 0.47
N GLY A 194 13.07 -4.21 0.48
CA GLY A 194 12.82 -5.02 1.66
C GLY A 194 14.08 -5.72 2.19
N LEU A 195 13.89 -6.59 3.17
CA LEU A 195 14.88 -7.52 3.68
C LEU A 195 14.50 -8.94 3.22
N ASP A 196 15.48 -9.80 2.92
CA ASP A 196 15.24 -11.12 2.29
C ASP A 196 14.24 -12.00 3.07
N TYR A 197 14.33 -12.01 4.40
CA TYR A 197 13.40 -12.76 5.26
C TYR A 197 11.93 -12.26 5.23
N PHE A 198 11.63 -11.15 4.55
CA PHE A 198 10.24 -10.73 4.32
C PHE A 198 9.51 -11.70 3.39
N PHE A 199 10.23 -12.36 2.47
CA PHE A 199 9.63 -13.32 1.55
C PHE A 199 9.19 -14.62 2.25
N ASP A 200 9.72 -14.92 3.44
CA ASP A 200 9.40 -16.15 4.19
C ASP A 200 7.96 -16.18 4.75
N ILE A 201 7.27 -15.03 4.79
CA ILE A 201 5.91 -14.90 5.34
C ILE A 201 4.83 -14.62 4.28
N LEU A 202 5.21 -14.49 3.01
CA LEU A 202 4.29 -14.21 1.89
C LEU A 202 3.53 -15.47 1.45
#